data_AF-A0A293MH45-F1
#
_entry.id   AF-A0A293MH45-F1
#
_cell.length_a   1.000
_cell.length_b   1.000
_cell.length_c   1.000
_cell.angle_alpha   90.00
_cell.angle_beta   90.00
_cell.angle_gamma   90.00
#
_symmetry.space_group_name_H-M   'P 1'
#
loop_
_entity.id
_entity.type
_entity.pdbx_description
1 polymer ?
#
loop_
_entity_poly.entity_id
_entity_poly.type
_entity_poly.pdbx_seq_one_letter_code
_entity_poly.pdbx_strand_id
1 'polypeptide(L)' 'MDRDTGVELELVESMALLEWLANNYKNFGATLEIITDKSQEGSQFVKGFGGIGGILRYRVDFQSLEVNDVFEDFELDDL' A
#
# COMPACT_ATOMS: atom_id res chain seq x y z
N MET A 1 -5.34 -12.13 17.23
CA MET A 1 -6.76 -12.21 17.62
C MET A 1 -7.48 -11.12 16.84
N ASP A 2 -8.34 -11.52 15.92
CA ASP A 2 -9.17 -10.62 15.13
C ASP A 2 -10.10 -9.81 16.06
N ARG A 3 -10.26 -8.50 15.80
CA ARG A 3 -10.97 -7.57 16.72
C ARG A 3 -12.48 -7.78 16.72
N ASP A 4 -13.04 -8.39 15.67
CA ASP A 4 -14.49 -8.54 15.48
C ASP A 4 -14.96 -9.97 15.73
N THR A 5 -14.13 -10.97 15.39
CA THR A 5 -14.50 -12.39 15.52
C THR A 5 -13.82 -13.10 16.69
N GLY A 6 -12.80 -12.50 17.32
CA GLY A 6 -12.04 -13.10 18.42
C GLY A 6 -11.22 -14.33 18.02
N VAL A 7 -11.11 -14.61 16.71
CA VAL A 7 -10.40 -15.77 16.17
C VAL A 7 -8.89 -15.49 16.13
N GLU A 8 -8.08 -16.52 16.40
CA GLU A 8 -6.64 -16.44 16.18
C GLU A 8 -6.35 -16.48 14.67
N LEU A 9 -5.71 -15.42 14.17
CA LEU A 9 -5.30 -15.33 12.77
C LEU A 9 -4.01 -16.13 12.59
N GLU A 10 -4.04 -17.11 11.69
CA GLU A 10 -2.86 -17.83 11.25
C GLU A 10 -2.32 -17.21 9.97
N LEU A 11 -0.99 -17.11 9.87
CA LEU A 11 -0.33 -16.67 8.66
C LEU A 11 -0.48 -17.75 7.58
N VAL A 12 -1.34 -17.51 6.59
CA VAL A 12 -1.58 -18.44 5.49
C VAL A 12 -0.45 -18.40 4.46
N GLU A 13 -0.03 -17.20 4.06
CA GLU A 13 1.02 -16.99 3.06
C GLU A 13 1.75 -15.67 3.32
N SER A 14 3.04 -15.64 3.02
CA SER A 14 3.88 -14.44 3.09
C SER A 14 4.75 -14.36 1.84
N MET A 15 4.64 -13.25 1.11
CA MET A 15 5.41 -12.96 -0.10
C MET A 15 6.11 -11.61 0.07
N ALA A 16 7.31 -11.48 -0.48
CA ALA A 16 8.00 -10.20 -0.48
C ALA A 16 7.24 -9.17 -1.32
N LEU A 17 6.96 -8.00 -0.75
CA LEU A 17 6.22 -6.92 -1.43
C LEU A 17 6.86 -6.52 -2.77
N LEU A 18 8.19 -6.50 -2.83
CA LEU A 18 8.93 -6.22 -4.06
C LEU A 18 8.64 -7.24 -5.16
N GLU A 19 8.61 -8.53 -4.80
CA GLU A 19 8.29 -9.60 -5.76
C GLU A 19 6.84 -9.51 -6.21
N TRP A 20 5.93 -9.22 -5.30
CA TRP A 20 4.52 -9.01 -5.63
C TRP A 20 4.34 -7.84 -6.61
N LEU A 21 5.02 -6.70 -6.35
CA LEU A 21 4.99 -5.55 -7.25
C LEU A 21 5.59 -5.88 -8.62
N ALA A 22 6.71 -6.60 -8.66
CA ALA A 22 7.34 -7.02 -9.92
C ALA A 22 6.43 -7.94 -10.75
N ASN A 23 5.57 -8.72 -10.11
CA ASN A 23 4.62 -9.59 -10.79
C ASN A 23 3.35 -8.84 -11.25
N ASN A 24 2.91 -7.82 -10.50
CA ASN A 24 1.59 -7.21 -10.70
C ASN A 24 1.61 -5.79 -11.30
N TYR A 25 2.75 -5.10 -11.37
CA TYR A 25 2.81 -3.69 -11.78
C TYR A 25 2.14 -3.41 -13.14
N LYS A 26 2.23 -4.36 -14.09
CA LYS A 26 1.61 -4.25 -15.42
C LYS A 26 0.08 -4.23 -15.37
N ASN A 27 -0.53 -4.96 -14.44
CA ASN A 27 -1.98 -5.05 -14.31
C ASN A 27 -2.59 -3.71 -13.89
N PHE A 28 -1.83 -2.91 -13.14
CA PHE A 28 -2.23 -1.58 -12.67
C PHE A 28 -1.84 -0.46 -13.63
N GLY A 29 -1.21 -0.78 -14.77
CA GLY A 29 -0.72 0.22 -15.72
C GLY A 29 0.28 1.19 -15.09
N ALA A 30 1.05 0.73 -14.10
CA ALA A 30 2.13 1.46 -13.46
C ALA A 30 3.48 1.04 -14.07
N THR A 31 4.50 1.86 -13.89
CA THR A 31 5.90 1.49 -14.18
C THR A 31 6.59 1.24 -12.86
N LEU A 32 7.21 0.07 -12.70
CA LEU A 32 8.01 -0.25 -11.51
C LEU A 32 9.47 0.12 -11.76
N GLU A 33 10.03 0.95 -10.87
CA GLU A 33 11.45 1.28 -10.86
C GLU A 33 12.07 0.87 -9.51
N ILE A 34 13.16 0.11 -9.57
CA ILE A 34 13.90 -0.34 -8.39
C ILE A 34 15.16 0.51 -8.27
N ILE A 35 15.26 1.24 -7.17
CA ILE A 35 16.41 2.10 -6.86
C ILE A 35 17.21 1.56 -5.68
N THR A 36 18.46 2.01 -5.53
CA THR A 36 19.34 1.65 -4.41
C THR A 36 19.64 2.88 -3.56
N ASP A 37 20.06 2.68 -2.32
CA ASP A 37 20.43 3.73 -1.36
C ASP A 37 21.84 4.31 -1.57
N LYS A 38 22.51 3.96 -2.68
CA LYS A 38 23.87 4.38 -2.98
C LYS A 38 24.00 5.86 -3.35
N SER A 39 22.91 6.49 -3.78
CA SER A 39 22.87 7.93 -4.03
C SER A 39 22.31 8.68 -2.82
N GLN A 40 22.58 10.00 -2.76
CA GLN A 40 22.05 10.83 -1.68
C GLN A 40 20.51 10.83 -1.70
N GLU A 41 19.92 10.91 -2.89
CA GLU A 41 18.48 10.86 -3.12
C GLU A 41 17.89 9.51 -2.72
N GLY A 42 18.56 8.39 -3.07
CA GLY A 42 18.12 7.05 -2.68
C GLY A 42 18.17 6.84 -1.18
N SER A 43 19.23 7.32 -0.51
CA SER A 43 19.32 7.25 0.96
C SER A 43 18.23 8.08 1.64
N GLN A 44 17.92 9.27 1.11
CA GLN A 44 16.80 10.09 1.59
C GLN A 44 15.46 9.42 1.34
N PHE A 45 15.29 8.74 0.20
CA PHE A 45 14.06 8.03 -0.12
C PHE A 45 13.78 6.89 0.88
N VAL A 46 14.80 6.08 1.18
CA VAL A 46 14.68 5.00 2.17
C VAL A 46 14.40 5.55 3.57
N LYS A 47 15.13 6.60 4.00
CA LYS A 47 15.00 7.15 5.35
C LYS A 47 13.75 8.01 5.55
N GLY A 48 13.32 8.72 4.52
CA GLY A 48 12.21 9.67 4.58
C GLY A 48 10.85 9.04 4.26
N PHE A 49 10.81 8.06 3.37
CA PHE A 49 9.56 7.45 2.87
C PHE A 49 9.50 5.93 3.12
N GLY A 50 10.46 5.35 3.84
CA GLY A 50 10.48 3.91 4.15
C GLY A 50 10.88 3.02 2.97
N GLY A 51 11.41 3.60 1.89
CA GLY A 51 11.92 2.86 0.73
C GLY A 51 10.87 2.42 -0.29
N ILE A 52 9.62 2.88 -0.16
CA ILE A 52 8.55 2.67 -1.13
C ILE A 52 7.85 3.99 -1.46
N GLY A 53 7.43 4.15 -2.70
CA GLY A 53 6.76 5.36 -3.17
C GLY A 53 6.29 5.22 -4.61
N GLY A 54 5.44 6.16 -5.03
CA GLY A 54 4.87 6.17 -6.37
C GLY A 54 4.70 7.59 -6.90
N ILE A 55 4.89 7.74 -8.21
CA ILE A 55 4.64 9.00 -8.91
C ILE A 55 3.27 8.89 -9.56
N LEU A 56 2.34 9.74 -9.12
CA LEU A 56 0.98 9.76 -9.65
C LEU A 56 0.93 10.57 -10.95
N ARG A 57 0.14 10.08 -11.92
CA ARG A 57 -0.08 10.79 -13.20
C ARG A 57 -0.85 12.10 -13.04
N TYR A 58 -1.70 12.18 -12.02
CA TYR A 58 -2.55 13.33 -11.73
C TYR A 58 -2.57 13.62 -10.24
N ARG A 59 -2.96 14.85 -9.89
CA ARG A 59 -3.15 15.23 -8.49
C ARG A 59 -4.32 14.44 -7.90
N VAL A 60 -4.09 13.81 -6.75
CA VAL A 60 -5.09 13.08 -5.97
C VAL A 60 -5.36 13.86 -4.69
N ASP A 61 -6.63 13.92 -4.29
CA ASP A 61 -7.01 14.44 -2.97
C ASP A 61 -7.12 13.29 -1.97
N PHE A 62 -6.04 13.08 -1.21
CA PHE A 62 -5.96 12.01 -0.23
C PHE A 62 -6.87 12.22 0.99
N GLN A 63 -7.24 13.46 1.30
CA GLN A 63 -8.13 13.74 2.44
C GLN A 63 -9.53 13.19 2.19
N SER A 64 -9.96 13.16 0.94
CA SER A 64 -11.24 12.57 0.54
C SER A 64 -11.22 11.02 0.58
N LEU A 65 -10.05 10.40 0.39
CA LEU A 65 -9.90 8.95 0.37
C LEU A 65 -9.94 8.34 1.78
N GLU A 66 -9.25 8.97 2.75
CA GLU A 66 -9.30 8.53 4.16
C GLU A 66 -10.72 8.56 4.72
N VAL A 67 -11.54 9.49 4.23
CA VAL A 67 -12.95 9.60 4.61
C VAL A 67 -13.78 8.46 4.02
N ASN A 68 -13.55 8.09 2.76
CA ASN A 68 -14.29 6.99 2.12
C ASN A 68 -13.97 5.61 2.72
N ASP A 69 -12.73 5.32 3.11
CA ASP A 69 -12.41 4.06 3.81
C ASP A 69 -13.17 3.95 5.15
N VAL A 70 -13.42 5.07 5.84
CA VAL A 70 -14.23 5.09 7.07
C VAL A 70 -15.72 5.01 6.77
N PHE A 71 -16.20 5.46 5.61
CA PHE A 71 -17.62 5.36 5.24
C PHE A 71 -17.98 3.99 4.62
N GLU A 72 -17.08 3.34 3.89
CA GLU A 72 -17.28 1.97 3.38
C GLU A 72 -17.38 0.94 4.52
N ASP A 73 -16.67 1.17 5.64
CA ASP A 73 -16.75 0.33 6.84
C ASP A 73 -18.05 0.56 7.67
N PHE A 74 -18.87 1.55 7.29
CA PHE A 74 -20.08 1.95 8.01
C PHE A 74 -21.41 1.69 7.27
N GLU A 75 -21.42 1.08 6.07
CA GLU A 75 -22.67 0.84 5.32
C GLU A 75 -23.16 -0.63 5.31
N LEU A 76 -24.27 -0.82 6.05
CA LEU A 76 -25.43 -1.70 5.77
C LEU A 76 -25.46 -3.14 6.33
N ASP A 77 -25.32 -3.33 7.66
CA ASP A 77 -25.86 -4.53 8.33
C ASP A 77 -27.13 -4.25 9.17
N ASP A 78 -27.57 -2.98 9.25
CA ASP A 78 -28.71 -2.54 10.10
C ASP A 78 -29.80 -1.74 9.35
N LEU A 79 -30.11 -2.09 8.08
CA LEU A 79 -31.36 -1.66 7.41
C LEU A 79 -32.29 -2.82 7.06
#